data_AF-A0A7S2SZA0-F1
#
_entry.id   AF-A0A7S2SZA0-F1
#
_cell.length_a   1.000
_cell.length_b   1.000
_cell.length_c   1.000
_cell.angle_alpha   90.00
_cell.angle_beta   90.00
_cell.angle_gamma   90.00
#
_symmetry.space_group_name_H-M   'P 1'
#
loop_
_entity.id
_entity.type
_entity.pdbx_description
1 polymer ?
#
loop_
_entity_poly.entity_id
_entity_poly.type
_entity_poly.pdbx_seq_one_letter_code
_entity_poly.pdbx_strand_id
1 'polypeptide(L)'
;FSPSRGNVAFACSLEGWAFRLNDFAKLYAKKLNCNSESLQKALWGPYTYNAKTKKVTKIKASEEHKKPMFVQMVLDPIWQSYQILELQDNHATAVRDLSRKLGISIQEKEIQRLE
;
A
#
# COMPACT_ATOMS: atom_id res chain seq x y z
N PHE A 1 -14.63 12.23 11.79
CA PHE A 1 -13.95 12.02 10.50
C PHE A 1 -13.83 10.52 10.23
N SER A 2 -13.86 10.07 8.97
CA SER A 2 -13.73 8.64 8.64
C SER A 2 -12.98 8.45 7.33
N PRO A 3 -11.86 7.70 7.30
CA PRO A 3 -11.09 7.47 6.07
C PRO A 3 -11.89 6.88 4.92
N SER A 4 -12.92 6.08 5.19
CA SER A 4 -13.82 5.54 4.15
C SER A 4 -14.60 6.64 3.42
N ARG A 5 -14.76 7.84 4.01
CA ARG A 5 -15.38 9.01 3.38
C ARG A 5 -14.39 9.87 2.57
N GLY A 6 -13.10 9.51 2.55
CA GLY A 6 -12.06 10.26 1.83
C GLY A 6 -11.69 11.60 2.48
N ASN A 7 -12.13 11.85 3.72
CA ASN A 7 -11.87 13.09 4.47
C ASN A 7 -10.75 12.96 5.52
N VAL A 8 -9.94 11.92 5.44
CA VAL A 8 -8.77 11.69 6.29
C VAL A 8 -7.57 11.41 5.42
N ALA A 9 -6.43 12.01 5.77
CA ALA A 9 -5.13 11.73 5.19
C ALA A 9 -4.23 11.05 6.22
N PHE A 10 -3.36 10.16 5.76
CA PHE A 10 -2.30 9.54 6.52
C PHE A 10 -0.99 10.17 6.06
N ALA A 11 -0.14 10.57 6.99
CA ALA A 11 1.12 11.24 6.66
C ALA A 11 2.22 10.86 7.63
N CYS A 12 3.45 10.85 7.12
CA CYS A 12 4.67 10.79 7.90
C CYS A 12 5.46 12.07 7.63
N SER A 13 5.59 12.93 8.65
CA SER A 13 6.34 14.17 8.52
C SER A 13 7.85 13.96 8.48
N LEU A 14 8.36 12.88 9.08
CA LEU A 14 9.79 12.55 9.09
C LEU A 14 10.29 12.22 7.67
N GLU A 15 9.51 11.42 6.95
CA GLU A 15 9.86 10.86 5.64
C GLU A 15 9.21 11.64 4.48
N GLY A 16 8.46 12.70 4.78
CA GLY A 16 7.92 13.63 3.80
C GLY A 16 6.82 13.08 2.88
N TRP A 17 6.11 12.02 3.27
CA TRP A 17 5.02 11.46 2.47
C TRP A 17 3.65 11.61 3.13
N ALA A 18 2.63 11.70 2.28
CA ALA A 18 1.22 11.67 2.70
C ALA A 18 0.37 10.98 1.63
N PHE A 19 -0.70 10.32 2.05
CA PHE A 19 -1.67 9.72 1.15
C PHE A 19 -3.08 9.78 1.72
N ARG A 20 -4.08 9.71 0.83
CA ARG A 20 -5.46 9.44 1.18
C ARG A 20 -5.85 8.05 0.73
N LEU A 21 -6.90 7.51 1.35
CA LEU A 21 -7.40 6.18 0.99
C LEU A 21 -7.83 6.08 -0.47
N ASN A 22 -8.31 7.19 -1.04
CA ASN A 22 -8.75 7.30 -2.44
C ASN A 22 -7.60 7.06 -3.43
N ASP A 23 -6.37 7.41 -3.07
CA ASP A 23 -5.20 7.26 -3.94
C ASP A 23 -4.90 5.76 -4.14
N PHE A 24 -4.87 5.01 -3.04
CA PHE A 24 -4.74 3.55 -3.07
C PHE A 24 -5.96 2.86 -3.70
N ALA A 25 -7.17 3.35 -3.43
CA ALA A 25 -8.38 2.80 -4.04
C ALA A 25 -8.33 2.91 -5.58
N LYS A 26 -7.89 4.05 -6.14
CA LYS A 26 -7.70 4.23 -7.59
C LYS A 26 -6.58 3.35 -8.14
N LEU A 27 -5.47 3.24 -7.41
CA LEU A 27 -4.33 2.39 -7.80
C LEU A 27 -4.74 0.92 -7.94
N TYR A 28 -5.45 0.39 -6.93
CA TYR A 28 -5.89 -1.00 -6.91
C TYR A 28 -7.11 -1.26 -7.80
N ALA A 29 -8.02 -0.29 -7.95
CA ALA A 29 -9.14 -0.40 -8.89
C ALA A 29 -8.67 -0.67 -10.32
N LYS A 30 -7.61 0.00 -10.77
CA LYS A 30 -6.99 -0.25 -12.09
C LYS A 30 -6.39 -1.65 -12.18
N LYS A 31 -5.71 -2.12 -11.12
CA LYS A 31 -5.05 -3.44 -11.10
C LYS A 31 -6.03 -4.60 -11.01
N LEU A 32 -7.14 -4.43 -10.28
CA LEU A 32 -8.14 -5.47 -10.01
C LEU A 32 -9.38 -5.35 -10.90
N ASN A 33 -9.44 -4.33 -11.77
CA ASN A 33 -10.58 -4.01 -12.62
C ASN A 33 -11.90 -3.92 -11.83
N CYS A 34 -11.92 -3.14 -10.74
CA CYS A 34 -13.07 -2.99 -9.86
C CYS A 34 -13.41 -1.51 -9.58
N ASN A 35 -14.59 -1.25 -9.03
CA ASN A 35 -15.00 0.13 -8.70
C ASN A 35 -14.18 0.69 -7.53
N SER A 36 -13.53 1.84 -7.77
CA SER A 36 -12.72 2.55 -6.78
C SER A 36 -13.50 2.98 -5.53
N GLU A 37 -14.77 3.39 -5.64
CA GLU A 37 -15.55 3.83 -4.47
C GLU A 37 -15.89 2.66 -3.54
N SER A 38 -16.27 1.53 -4.13
CA SER A 38 -16.52 0.30 -3.38
C SER A 38 -15.24 -0.19 -2.70
N LEU A 39 -14.10 -0.09 -3.40
CA LEU A 39 -12.81 -0.49 -2.85
C LEU A 39 -12.36 0.43 -1.71
N GLN A 40 -12.57 1.74 -1.82
CA GLN A 40 -12.30 2.69 -0.75
C GLN A 40 -13.06 2.36 0.53
N LYS A 41 -14.35 2.02 0.42
CA LYS A 41 -15.16 1.57 1.57
C LYS A 41 -14.66 0.24 2.12
N ALA A 42 -14.25 -0.69 1.26
CA ALA A 42 -13.73 -1.98 1.65
C ALA A 42 -12.37 -1.89 2.36
N LEU A 43 -11.47 -1.02 1.89
CA LEU A 43 -10.13 -0.83 2.45
C LEU A 43 -10.19 -0.46 3.94
N TRP A 44 -11.05 0.48 4.33
CA TRP A 44 -11.20 0.91 5.73
C TRP A 44 -12.34 0.20 6.50
N GLY A 45 -12.91 -0.86 5.92
CA GLY A 45 -13.97 -1.63 6.56
C GLY A 45 -13.49 -2.93 7.19
N PRO A 46 -14.38 -3.71 7.84
CA PRO A 46 -14.08 -5.02 8.38
C PRO A 46 -14.04 -6.07 7.26
N TYR A 47 -13.20 -5.83 6.26
CA TYR A 47 -13.04 -6.69 5.08
C TYR A 47 -11.61 -7.18 5.00
N THR A 48 -11.44 -8.34 4.39
CA THR A 48 -10.15 -8.95 4.06
C THR A 48 -10.14 -9.32 2.59
N TYR A 49 -8.96 -9.30 1.96
CA TYR A 49 -8.80 -9.64 0.56
C TYR A 49 -8.06 -10.96 0.40
N ASN A 50 -8.71 -11.93 -0.23
CA ASN A 50 -8.08 -13.21 -0.55
C ASN A 50 -7.43 -13.12 -1.93
N ALA A 51 -6.11 -13.04 -1.97
CA ALA A 51 -5.34 -12.94 -3.21
C ALA A 51 -5.49 -14.16 -4.13
N LYS A 52 -5.77 -15.35 -3.58
CA LYS A 52 -5.97 -16.58 -4.36
C LYS A 52 -7.30 -16.55 -5.12
N THR A 53 -8.36 -16.16 -4.44
CA THR A 53 -9.71 -16.12 -5.03
C THR A 53 -10.07 -14.76 -5.64
N LYS A 54 -9.23 -13.74 -5.43
CA LYS A 54 -9.45 -12.33 -5.79
C LYS A 54 -10.76 -11.76 -5.25
N LYS A 55 -11.23 -12.27 -4.11
CA LYS A 55 -12.49 -11.84 -3.47
C LYS A 55 -12.25 -11.02 -2.22
N VAL A 56 -13.08 -10.01 -2.04
CA VAL A 56 -13.22 -9.27 -0.80
C VAL A 56 -14.30 -9.94 0.04
N THR A 57 -13.99 -10.30 1.28
CA THR A 57 -14.92 -10.94 2.21
C THR A 57 -14.97 -10.16 3.52
N LYS A 58 -16.14 -10.09 4.15
CA LYS A 58 -16.28 -9.50 5.48
C LYS A 58 -15.60 -10.43 6.51
N ILE A 59 -14.77 -9.85 7.38
CA ILE A 59 -14.14 -10.56 8.49
C ILE A 59 -15.23 -10.89 9.51
N LYS A 60 -15.37 -12.17 9.84
CA LYS A 60 -16.29 -12.62 10.90
C LYS A 60 -15.61 -12.52 12.26
N ALA A 61 -16.39 -12.44 13.34
CA ALA A 61 -15.86 -12.40 14.71
C ALA A 61 -14.98 -13.64 15.04
N SER A 62 -15.30 -14.80 14.45
CA SER A 62 -14.49 -16.02 14.57
C SER A 62 -13.17 -15.98 13.79
N GLU A 63 -12.91 -14.94 13.00
CA GLU A 63 -11.76 -14.81 12.10
C GLU A 63 -10.86 -13.65 12.51
N GLU A 64 -10.70 -13.43 13.81
CA GLU A 64 -9.93 -12.31 14.39
C GLU A 64 -8.46 -12.27 13.92
N HIS A 65 -7.90 -13.42 13.55
CA HIS A 65 -6.54 -13.53 12.99
C HIS A 65 -6.41 -12.97 11.57
N LYS A 66 -7.51 -12.68 10.86
CA LYS A 66 -7.45 -12.17 9.49
C LYS A 66 -7.14 -10.68 9.49
N LYS A 67 -6.10 -10.32 8.76
CA LYS A 67 -5.72 -8.93 8.54
C LYS A 67 -6.83 -8.17 7.76
N PRO A 68 -7.23 -6.98 8.22
CA PRO A 68 -8.04 -6.05 7.44
C PRO A 68 -7.36 -5.64 6.14
N MET A 69 -8.16 -5.28 5.14
CA MET A 69 -7.66 -4.85 3.82
C MET A 69 -6.71 -3.65 3.90
N PHE A 70 -6.96 -2.68 4.79
CA PHE A 70 -6.03 -1.57 4.99
C PHE A 70 -4.64 -2.05 5.38
N VAL A 71 -4.55 -3.00 6.32
CA VAL A 71 -3.27 -3.55 6.75
C VAL A 71 -2.60 -4.29 5.60
N GLN A 72 -3.33 -5.19 4.94
CA GLN A 72 -2.80 -6.05 3.88
C GLN A 72 -2.39 -5.28 2.62
N MET A 73 -3.16 -4.27 2.22
CA MET A 73 -3.00 -3.57 0.94
C MET A 73 -2.34 -2.20 1.07
N VAL A 74 -2.21 -1.62 2.28
CA VAL A 74 -1.59 -0.30 2.45
C VAL A 74 -0.40 -0.39 3.38
N LEU A 75 -0.59 -0.84 4.62
CA LEU A 75 0.49 -0.85 5.61
C LEU A 75 1.56 -1.90 5.33
N ASP A 76 1.18 -3.14 4.97
CA ASP A 76 2.13 -4.21 4.68
C ASP A 76 3.09 -3.83 3.52
N PRO A 77 2.63 -3.27 2.37
CA PRO A 77 3.53 -2.77 1.33
C PRO A 77 4.47 -1.63 1.77
N ILE A 78 3.97 -0.70 2.60
CA ILE A 78 4.80 0.40 3.13
C ILE A 78 5.89 -0.19 4.03
N TRP A 79 5.51 -1.09 4.94
CA TRP A 79 6.44 -1.77 5.85
C TRP A 79 7.50 -2.57 5.09
N GLN A 80 7.09 -3.34 4.08
CA GLN A 80 8.02 -4.07 3.21
C GLN A 80 9.01 -3.15 2.49
N SER A 81 8.58 -1.93 2.13
CA SER A 81 9.47 -0.96 1.49
C SER A 81 10.56 -0.49 2.46
N TYR A 82 10.20 -0.19 3.71
CA TYR A 82 11.19 0.12 4.76
C TYR A 82 12.14 -1.04 5.03
N GLN A 83 11.62 -2.27 5.15
CA GLN A 83 12.46 -3.44 5.39
C GLN A 83 13.48 -3.65 4.26
N ILE A 84 13.11 -3.42 3.00
CA ILE A 84 14.04 -3.53 1.87
C ILE A 84 15.13 -2.45 1.95
N LEU A 85 14.79 -1.24 2.39
CA LEU A 85 15.74 -0.14 2.55
C LEU A 85 16.68 -0.35 3.74
N GLU A 86 16.22 -0.97 4.82
CA GLU A 86 16.99 -1.20 6.04
C GLU A 86 17.90 -2.43 5.95
N LEU A 87 17.45 -3.50 5.28
CA LEU A 87 18.18 -4.77 5.20
C LEU A 87 19.27 -4.81 4.12
N GLN A 88 19.28 -3.87 3.18
CA GLN A 88 20.30 -3.83 2.14
C GLN A 88 21.39 -2.83 2.51
N ASP A 89 22.64 -3.33 2.54
CA ASP A 89 23.83 -2.51 2.77
C ASP A 89 24.03 -1.43 1.70
N ASN A 90 23.50 -1.66 0.49
CA ASN A 90 23.54 -0.70 -0.60
C ASN A 90 22.13 -0.16 -0.91
N HIS A 91 21.89 1.09 -0.51
CA HIS A 91 20.63 1.78 -0.73
C HIS A 91 20.28 1.97 -2.21
N ALA A 92 21.27 2.12 -3.09
CA ALA A 92 21.05 2.22 -4.53
C ALA A 92 20.42 0.93 -5.09
N THR A 93 20.89 -0.23 -4.64
CA THR A 93 20.34 -1.54 -5.02
C THR A 93 18.92 -1.73 -4.49
N ALA A 94 18.68 -1.36 -3.24
CA ALA A 94 17.36 -1.42 -2.62
C ALA A 94 16.33 -0.58 -3.36
N VAL A 95 16.70 0.67 -3.71
CA VAL A 95 15.87 1.59 -4.46
C VAL A 95 15.60 1.07 -5.87
N ARG A 96 16.60 0.50 -6.58
CA ARG A 96 16.40 -0.13 -7.89
C ARG A 96 15.38 -1.27 -7.84
N ASP A 97 15.46 -2.14 -6.84
CA ASP A 97 14.53 -3.27 -6.68
C ASP A 97 13.12 -2.81 -6.33
N LEU A 98 12.97 -1.81 -5.45
CA LEU A 98 11.68 -1.20 -5.14
C LEU A 98 11.07 -0.50 -6.36
N SER A 99 11.86 0.25 -7.11
CA SER A 99 11.47 0.93 -8.34
C SER A 99 10.87 -0.06 -9.34
N ARG A 100 11.53 -1.22 -9.52
CA ARG A 100 11.06 -2.30 -10.40
C ARG A 100 9.76 -2.92 -9.91
N LYS A 101 9.63 -3.20 -8.61
CA LYS A 101 8.41 -3.79 -8.02
C LYS A 101 7.20 -2.85 -8.10
N LEU A 102 7.43 -1.55 -7.91
CA LEU A 102 6.38 -0.53 -7.95
C LEU A 102 6.06 -0.07 -9.38
N GLY A 103 6.92 -0.39 -10.36
CA GLY A 103 6.76 0.04 -11.75
C GLY A 103 7.02 1.53 -11.94
N ILE A 104 7.87 2.11 -11.10
CA ILE A 104 8.27 3.52 -11.13
C ILE A 104 9.61 3.60 -11.86
N SER A 105 9.81 4.66 -12.66
CA SER A 105 11.10 4.98 -13.25
C SER A 105 11.74 6.11 -12.45
N ILE A 106 12.92 5.84 -11.88
CA ILE A 106 13.73 6.81 -11.14
C ILE A 106 14.90 7.20 -12.05
N GLN A 107 15.32 8.47 -12.00
CA GLN A 107 16.46 8.90 -12.79
C GLN A 107 17.74 8.25 -12.26
N GLU A 108 18.57 7.71 -13.17
CA GLU A 108 19.83 7.05 -12.76
C GLU A 108 20.74 7.98 -11.94
N LYS A 109 20.70 9.28 -12.20
CA LYS A 109 21.43 10.31 -11.43
C LYS A 109 21.02 10.37 -9.95
N GLU A 110 19.76 10.09 -9.63
CA GLU A 110 19.29 10.07 -8.23
C GLU A 110 19.71 8.78 -7.54
N ILE A 111 19.76 7.67 -8.28
CA ILE A 111 20.21 6.36 -7.77
C ILE A 111 21.72 6.39 -7.48
N GLN A 112 22.52 7.00 -8.37
CA GLN A 112 23.97 7.17 -8.19
C GLN A 112 24.34 8.05 -6.99
N ARG A 113 23.43 8.90 -6.49
CA ARG A 113 23.67 9.70 -5.27
C ARG A 113 23.54 8.88 -3.98
N LEU A 114 23.02 7.66 -4.08
CA LEU A 114 22.80 6.76 -2.95
C LEU A 114 23.87 5.65 -2.87
N GLU A 115 24.83 5.64 -3.79
CA GLU A 115 26.05 4.80 -3.78
C GLU A 115 27.15 5.48 -2.97
#